data_AF-A0AAU2VF57-F1
#
_entry.id   AF-A0AAU2VF57-F1
#
_cell.length_a   1.000
_cell.length_b   1.000
_cell.length_c   1.000
_cell.angle_alpha   90.00
_cell.angle_beta   90.00
_cell.angle_gamma   90.00
#
_symmetry.space_group_name_H-M   'P 1'
#
loop_
_entity.id
_entity.type
_entity.pdbx_description
1 polymer ?
#
loop_
_entity_poly.entity_id
_entity_poly.type
_entity_poly.pdbx_seq_one_letter_code
_entity_poly.pdbx_strand_id
1 'polypeptide(L)'
;MTYGIMFLRVLPGRTFDETLEEINSAYAPDADVRPMTVTGDELGVWDRLVQRISREVGPVTTEDYPYSLTLWRDGPAGHLQLDYLSDSASIEIPYRYPGQRALPIMAEAYRIARTTGRARVHNCQMGSSERTRYGRPRGRRRGRSRGR
;
A
#
# COMPACT_ATOMS: atom_id res chain seq x y z
N MET A 1 2.43 5.27 -9.28
CA MET A 1 1.39 4.22 -9.24
C MET A 1 1.93 3.03 -8.45
N THR A 2 1.77 3.06 -7.14
CA THR A 2 2.06 1.90 -6.27
C THR A 2 0.94 0.89 -6.47
N TYR A 3 1.26 -0.39 -6.60
CA TYR A 3 0.23 -1.44 -6.55
C TYR A 3 0.05 -1.82 -5.08
N GLY A 4 -1.19 -1.84 -4.61
CA GLY A 4 -1.55 -2.19 -3.22
C GLY A 4 -2.51 -3.36 -3.18
N ILE A 5 -2.34 -4.24 -2.20
CA ILE A 5 -3.34 -5.23 -1.79
C ILE A 5 -3.68 -4.95 -0.33
N MET A 6 -4.94 -4.63 -0.04
CA MET A 6 -5.39 -4.33 1.33
C MET A 6 -6.21 -5.49 1.91
N PHE A 7 -6.03 -5.75 3.19
CA PHE A 7 -6.75 -6.75 3.98
C PHE A 7 -7.41 -6.05 5.14
N LEU A 8 -8.71 -6.25 5.32
CA LEU A 8 -9.47 -5.64 6.40
C LEU A 8 -10.27 -6.71 7.12
N ARG A 9 -10.27 -6.65 8.46
CA ARG A 9 -11.28 -7.35 9.26
C ARG A 9 -12.62 -6.64 9.05
N VAL A 10 -13.52 -7.31 8.35
CA VAL A 10 -14.87 -6.79 8.08
C VAL A 10 -15.63 -6.61 9.40
N LEU A 11 -16.21 -5.43 9.61
CA LEU A 11 -17.00 -5.13 10.80
C LEU A 11 -18.25 -6.04 10.86
N PRO A 12 -18.71 -6.43 12.07
CA PRO A 12 -19.90 -7.26 12.21
C PRO A 12 -21.10 -6.70 11.46
N GLY A 13 -21.72 -7.51 10.60
CA GLY A 13 -22.91 -7.12 9.83
C GLY A 13 -22.66 -6.19 8.63
N ARG A 14 -21.40 -5.84 8.33
CA ARG A 14 -21.04 -5.01 7.19
C ARG A 14 -20.39 -5.80 6.06
N THR A 15 -20.36 -5.20 4.88
CA THR A 15 -19.53 -5.62 3.75
C THR A 15 -18.11 -5.04 3.86
N PHE A 16 -17.21 -5.52 3.00
CA PHE A 16 -15.86 -4.98 2.92
C PHE A 16 -15.86 -3.50 2.51
N ASP A 17 -16.67 -3.13 1.52
CA ASP A 17 -16.70 -1.75 1.02
C ASP A 17 -17.27 -0.80 2.07
N GLU A 18 -18.31 -1.19 2.80
CA GLU A 18 -18.85 -0.42 3.93
C GLU A 18 -17.88 -0.34 5.12
N THR A 19 -17.05 -1.36 5.33
CA THR A 19 -15.99 -1.32 6.35
C THR A 19 -14.89 -0.35 5.92
N LEU A 20 -14.50 -0.39 4.64
CA LEU A 20 -13.52 0.52 4.08
C LEU A 20 -14.00 1.97 4.09
N GLU A 21 -15.25 2.22 3.71
CA GLU A 21 -15.85 3.56 3.74
C GLU A 21 -15.87 4.12 5.17
N GLU A 22 -16.24 3.32 6.17
CA GLU A 22 -16.20 3.72 7.57
C GLU A 22 -14.78 4.12 7.99
N ILE A 23 -13.78 3.25 7.74
CA ILE A 23 -12.37 3.51 8.08
C ILE A 23 -11.88 4.79 7.39
N ASN A 24 -12.19 4.96 6.10
CA ASN A 24 -11.82 6.16 5.35
C ASN A 24 -12.53 7.42 5.86
N SER A 25 -13.78 7.33 6.29
CA SER A 25 -14.52 8.46 6.86
C SER A 25 -13.98 8.90 8.22
N ALA A 26 -13.40 7.95 8.97
CA ALA A 26 -12.72 8.22 10.23
C ALA A 26 -11.27 8.72 10.03
N TYR A 27 -10.76 8.71 8.80
CA TYR A 27 -9.40 9.17 8.49
C TYR A 27 -9.28 10.67 8.70
N ALA A 28 -8.48 11.06 9.69
CA ALA A 28 -8.16 12.44 10.01
C ALA A 28 -6.67 12.68 9.73
N PRO A 29 -6.29 13.33 8.60
CA PRO A 29 -4.89 13.49 8.21
C PRO A 29 -4.09 14.36 9.20
N ASP A 30 -4.77 15.22 9.94
CA ASP A 30 -4.17 16.15 10.91
C ASP A 30 -4.22 15.63 12.36
N ALA A 31 -4.75 14.42 12.59
CA ALA A 31 -4.79 13.83 13.92
C ALA A 31 -3.43 13.26 14.32
N ASP A 32 -3.06 13.39 15.60
CA ASP A 32 -1.87 12.75 16.14
C ASP A 32 -1.96 11.22 15.96
N VAL A 33 -0.99 10.66 15.25
CA VAL A 33 -0.91 9.22 15.01
C VAL A 33 -0.62 8.51 16.33
N ARG A 34 -1.56 7.68 16.79
CA ARG A 34 -1.37 6.91 18.02
C ARG A 34 -0.51 5.67 17.73
N PRO A 35 0.54 5.41 18.52
CA PRO A 35 1.29 4.17 18.41
C PRO A 35 0.38 2.95 18.53
N MET A 36 0.65 1.94 17.71
CA MET A 36 -0.05 0.67 17.75
C MET A 36 0.31 -0.05 19.05
N THR A 37 -0.69 -0.46 19.81
CA THR A 37 -0.48 -1.33 20.98
C THR A 37 -0.74 -2.77 20.56
N VAL A 38 0.34 -3.49 20.22
CA VAL A 38 0.24 -4.90 19.82
C VAL A 38 0.15 -5.79 21.06
N THR A 39 -0.87 -6.63 21.13
CA THR A 39 -1.02 -7.63 22.19
C THR A 39 -0.09 -8.84 21.97
N GLY A 40 0.18 -9.62 23.02
CA GLY A 40 0.98 -10.85 22.88
C GLY A 40 0.37 -11.88 21.91
N ASP A 41 -0.95 -11.96 21.84
CA ASP A 41 -1.65 -12.83 20.90
C ASP A 41 -1.46 -12.39 19.44
N GLU A 42 -1.49 -11.08 19.20
CA GLU A 42 -1.25 -10.47 17.87
C GLU A 42 0.21 -10.63 17.43
N LEU A 43 1.17 -10.50 18.35
CA LEU A 43 2.57 -10.84 18.09
C LEU A 43 2.72 -12.32 17.73
N GLY A 44 2.02 -13.22 18.43
CA GLY A 44 2.01 -14.64 18.08
C GLY A 44 1.39 -14.92 16.70
N VAL A 45 0.40 -14.14 16.27
CA VAL A 45 -0.15 -14.21 14.91
C VAL A 45 0.87 -13.73 13.89
N TRP A 46 1.52 -12.60 14.16
CA TRP A 46 2.58 -12.03 13.32
C TRP A 46 3.72 -13.02 13.13
N ASP A 47 4.27 -13.60 14.20
CA ASP A 47 5.37 -14.56 14.12
C ASP A 47 5.02 -15.78 13.26
N ARG A 48 3.81 -16.32 13.43
CA ARG A 48 3.33 -17.43 12.60
C ARG A 48 3.21 -17.04 11.13
N LEU A 49 2.79 -15.81 10.85
CA LEU A 49 2.69 -15.27 9.51
C LEU A 49 4.08 -15.14 8.87
N VAL A 50 5.04 -14.53 9.56
CA VAL A 50 6.43 -14.36 9.12
C VAL A 50 7.07 -15.71 8.80
N GLN A 51 6.95 -16.69 9.72
CA GLN A 51 7.48 -18.04 9.53
C GLN A 51 6.88 -18.73 8.31
N ARG A 52 5.57 -18.59 8.12
CA ARG A 52 4.87 -19.21 7.00
C ARG A 52 5.24 -18.56 5.66
N ILE A 53 5.27 -17.23 5.59
CA ILE A 53 5.72 -16.50 4.40
C ILE A 53 7.16 -16.86 4.06
N SER A 54 8.04 -16.88 5.06
CA SER A 54 9.45 -17.19 4.86
C SER A 54 9.65 -18.56 4.22
N ARG A 55 8.88 -19.56 4.68
CA ARG A 55 8.89 -20.92 4.14
C ARG A 55 8.29 -21.03 2.73
N GLU A 56 7.20 -20.32 2.45
CA GLU A 56 6.45 -20.46 1.19
C GLU A 56 6.99 -19.58 0.05
N VAL A 57 7.58 -18.44 0.37
CA VAL A 57 7.95 -17.40 -0.59
C VAL A 57 9.46 -17.13 -0.61
N GLY A 58 10.16 -17.46 0.48
CA GLY A 58 11.59 -17.29 0.64
C GLY A 58 11.93 -16.30 1.76
N PRO A 59 13.23 -16.03 2.00
CA PRO A 59 13.68 -15.19 3.10
C PRO A 59 13.05 -13.78 3.09
N VAL A 60 12.76 -13.30 4.29
CA VAL A 60 12.14 -12.00 4.58
C VAL A 60 12.89 -11.32 5.69
N THR A 61 12.81 -9.99 5.75
CA THR A 61 13.28 -9.19 6.88
C THR A 61 12.08 -8.56 7.55
N THR A 62 12.15 -8.39 8.87
CA THR A 62 11.08 -7.77 9.66
C THR A 62 11.61 -6.53 10.36
N GLU A 63 10.75 -5.53 10.50
CA GLU A 63 11.05 -4.30 11.21
C GLU A 63 9.82 -3.84 11.99
N ASP A 64 10.04 -3.48 13.25
CA ASP A 64 8.98 -3.06 14.15
C ASP A 64 8.91 -1.54 14.14
N TYR A 65 7.87 -1.00 13.49
CA TYR A 65 7.58 0.42 13.51
C TYR A 65 6.57 0.73 14.62
N PRO A 66 6.55 1.97 15.14
CA PRO A 66 5.59 2.37 16.18
C PRO A 66 4.11 2.17 15.80
N TYR A 67 3.81 2.01 14.51
CA TYR A 67 2.45 1.98 13.96
C TYR A 67 2.12 0.72 13.17
N SER A 68 3.10 -0.16 12.93
CA SER A 68 2.93 -1.39 12.16
C SER A 68 4.05 -2.37 12.44
N LEU A 69 3.74 -3.66 12.31
CA LEU A 69 4.75 -4.69 12.13
C LEU A 69 4.98 -4.87 10.64
N THR A 70 6.20 -4.60 10.20
CA THR A 70 6.53 -4.55 8.78
C THR A 70 7.40 -5.73 8.39
N LEU A 71 7.06 -6.35 7.27
CA LEU A 71 7.85 -7.39 6.63
C LEU A 71 8.25 -6.92 5.23
N TRP A 72 9.54 -7.04 4.93
CA TRP A 72 10.10 -6.77 3.63
C TRP A 72 10.48 -8.06 2.94
N ARG A 73 10.21 -8.11 1.64
CA ARG A 73 10.58 -9.23 0.77
C ARG A 73 11.39 -8.70 -0.41
N ASP A 74 12.69 -8.97 -0.37
CA ASP A 74 13.64 -8.66 -1.43
C ASP A 74 13.90 -9.91 -2.27
N GLY A 75 13.22 -10.02 -3.42
CA GLY A 75 13.26 -11.20 -4.27
C GLY A 75 13.68 -10.92 -5.71
N PRO A 76 13.90 -11.97 -6.51
CA PRO A 76 14.21 -11.83 -7.93
C PRO A 76 13.06 -11.20 -8.72
N ALA A 77 11.82 -11.31 -8.22
CA ALA A 77 10.65 -10.67 -8.80
C ALA A 77 10.60 -9.15 -8.49
N GLY A 78 11.34 -8.69 -7.48
CA GLY A 78 11.35 -7.32 -7.02
C GLY A 78 11.24 -7.19 -5.51
N HIS A 79 10.90 -5.98 -5.07
CA HIS A 79 10.74 -5.60 -3.68
C HIS A 79 9.26 -5.40 -3.37
N LEU A 80 8.80 -5.91 -2.23
CA LEU A 80 7.48 -5.58 -1.68
C LEU A 80 7.58 -5.46 -0.16
N GLN A 81 6.61 -4.75 0.40
CA GLN A 81 6.41 -4.55 1.82
C GLN A 81 5.05 -5.11 2.22
N LEU A 82 4.96 -5.71 3.39
CA LEU A 82 3.71 -6.02 4.06
C LEU A 82 3.68 -5.30 5.39
N ASP A 83 2.62 -4.53 5.65
CA ASP A 83 2.37 -3.90 6.94
C ASP A 83 1.20 -4.58 7.62
N TYR A 84 1.37 -4.92 8.90
CA TYR A 84 0.34 -5.50 9.74
C TYR A 84 -0.03 -4.53 10.87
N LEU A 85 -1.32 -4.18 10.94
CA LEU A 85 -1.90 -3.24 11.90
C LEU A 85 -2.95 -3.92 12.81
N SER A 86 -2.75 -5.20 13.15
CA SER A 86 -3.65 -6.04 13.96
C SER A 86 -4.99 -6.38 13.30
N ASP A 87 -5.81 -5.37 13.02
CA ASP A 87 -7.14 -5.49 12.42
C ASP A 87 -7.11 -5.46 10.88
N SER A 88 -5.99 -5.02 10.33
CA SER A 88 -5.77 -4.83 8.91
C SER A 88 -4.33 -5.17 8.53
N ALA A 89 -4.13 -5.39 7.25
CA ALA A 89 -2.81 -5.49 6.67
C ALA A 89 -2.82 -4.87 5.27
N SER A 90 -1.66 -4.47 4.77
CA SER A 90 -1.48 -4.05 3.38
C SER A 90 -0.22 -4.69 2.82
N ILE A 91 -0.22 -4.94 1.52
CA ILE A 91 0.98 -5.23 0.74
C ILE A 91 1.18 -4.08 -0.23
N GLU A 92 2.36 -3.44 -0.16
CA GLU A 92 2.75 -2.36 -1.04
C GLU A 92 3.90 -2.78 -1.96
N ILE A 93 3.74 -2.48 -3.25
CA ILE A 93 4.77 -2.72 -4.27
C ILE A 93 5.28 -1.37 -4.77
N PRO A 94 6.54 -0.99 -4.48
CA PRO A 94 7.12 0.27 -4.89
C PRO A 94 6.96 0.55 -6.39
N TYR A 95 6.78 1.83 -6.74
CA TYR A 95 6.54 2.30 -8.10
C TYR A 95 7.79 2.16 -9.00
N ARG A 96 8.08 0.93 -9.42
CA ARG A 96 9.21 0.62 -10.34
C ARG A 96 8.82 -0.32 -11.48
N TYR A 97 7.62 -0.92 -11.44
CA TYR A 97 7.21 -1.96 -12.38
C TYR A 97 5.97 -1.55 -13.20
N PRO A 98 6.11 -1.06 -14.44
CA PRO A 98 4.95 -0.73 -15.27
C PRO A 98 4.37 -1.96 -16.00
N GLY A 99 3.03 -2.07 -16.00
CA GLY A 99 2.29 -2.99 -16.87
C GLY A 99 2.66 -4.47 -16.67
N GLN A 100 2.89 -5.21 -17.75
CA GLN A 100 3.23 -6.64 -17.68
C GLN A 100 4.50 -6.94 -16.87
N ARG A 101 5.41 -5.97 -16.71
CA ARG A 101 6.61 -6.13 -15.88
C ARG A 101 6.28 -6.25 -14.39
N ALA A 102 5.09 -5.84 -13.97
CA ALA A 102 4.62 -6.04 -12.61
C ALA A 102 4.10 -7.46 -12.35
N LEU A 103 3.82 -8.27 -13.38
CA LEU A 103 3.19 -9.59 -13.19
C LEU A 103 3.97 -10.52 -12.25
N PRO A 104 5.32 -10.61 -12.32
CA PRO A 104 6.07 -11.47 -11.40
C PRO A 104 5.94 -11.02 -9.93
N ILE A 105 6.08 -9.71 -9.66
CA ILE A 105 5.98 -9.18 -8.29
C ILE A 105 4.54 -9.24 -7.77
N MET A 106 3.54 -9.02 -8.63
CA MET A 106 2.13 -9.21 -8.29
C MET A 106 1.84 -10.68 -7.94
N ALA A 107 2.36 -11.65 -8.69
CA ALA A 107 2.18 -13.06 -8.39
C ALA A 107 2.82 -13.47 -7.04
N GLU A 108 3.95 -12.85 -6.68
CA GLU A 108 4.54 -13.00 -5.35
C GLU A 108 3.68 -12.37 -4.25
N ALA A 109 3.21 -11.13 -4.45
CA ALA A 109 2.29 -10.47 -3.54
C ALA A 109 1.00 -11.28 -3.32
N TYR A 110 0.45 -11.89 -4.36
CA TYR A 110 -0.71 -12.79 -4.25
C TYR A 110 -0.41 -14.09 -3.50
N ARG A 111 0.82 -14.60 -3.57
CA ARG A 111 1.20 -15.76 -2.75
C ARG A 111 1.18 -15.38 -1.27
N ILE A 112 1.78 -14.25 -0.91
CA ILE A 112 1.77 -13.71 0.45
C ILE A 112 0.34 -13.40 0.93
N ALA A 113 -0.48 -12.82 0.06
CA ALA A 113 -1.87 -12.50 0.34
C ALA A 113 -2.73 -13.71 0.74
N ARG A 114 -2.42 -14.89 0.21
CA ARG A 114 -3.13 -16.13 0.57
C ARG A 114 -2.72 -16.65 1.95
N THR A 115 -1.57 -16.22 2.46
CA THR A 115 -1.01 -16.62 3.74
C THR A 115 -1.60 -15.81 4.89
N THR A 116 -1.98 -14.54 4.65
CA THR A 116 -2.53 -13.59 5.63
C THR A 116 -4.00 -13.81 6.02
N GLY A 117 -4.75 -14.71 5.37
CA GLY A 117 -6.17 -14.97 5.68
C GLY A 117 -7.15 -14.41 4.64
N ARG A 118 -8.45 -14.25 4.97
CA ARG A 118 -9.52 -13.87 4.02
C ARG A 118 -9.26 -12.48 3.40
N ALA A 119 -8.54 -12.48 2.30
CA ALA A 119 -8.27 -11.33 1.46
C ALA A 119 -9.50 -10.95 0.62
N ARG A 120 -9.81 -9.66 0.55
CA ARG A 120 -10.45 -9.09 -0.65
C ARG A 120 -9.45 -8.13 -1.27
N VAL A 121 -9.15 -8.36 -2.54
CA VAL A 121 -8.24 -7.51 -3.30
C VAL A 121 -8.96 -6.19 -3.56
N HIS A 122 -8.55 -5.14 -2.89
CA HIS A 122 -8.85 -3.78 -3.35
C HIS A 122 -7.61 -3.24 -4.06
N ASN A 123 -7.72 -3.03 -5.37
CA ASN A 123 -6.71 -2.29 -6.11
C ASN A 123 -6.88 -0.82 -5.75
N CYS A 124 -6.10 -0.32 -4.79
CA CYS A 124 -6.05 1.11 -4.49
C CYS A 124 -5.43 1.85 -5.69
N GLN A 125 -6.25 2.16 -6.70
CA GLN A 125 -6.00 3.29 -7.58
C GLN A 125 -6.21 4.55 -6.75
N MET A 126 -5.19 4.96 -6.00
CA MET A 126 -5.10 6.35 -5.53
C MET A 126 -4.96 7.22 -6.78
N GLY A 127 -6.09 7.72 -7.27
CA GLY A 127 -6.16 8.61 -8.42
C GLY A 127 -5.35 9.86 -8.13
N SER A 128 -4.29 10.08 -8.91
CA SER A 128 -3.65 11.39 -8.98
C SER A 128 -4.62 12.36 -9.65
N SER A 129 -5.44 13.04 -8.86
CA SER A 129 -6.05 14.31 -9.23
C SER A 129 -4.98 15.42 -9.19
N GLU A 130 -3.91 15.26 -9.95
CA GLU A 130 -3.03 16.36 -10.34
C GLU A 130 -3.18 16.59 -11.84
N ARG A 131 -4.30 17.23 -12.21
CA ARG A 131 -4.30 18.06 -13.42
C ARG A 131 -3.30 19.18 -13.19
N THR A 132 -2.06 18.93 -13.62
CA THR A 132 -1.10 19.90 -14.18
C THR A 132 -1.71 21.29 -14.42
N ARG A 133 -1.65 22.15 -13.40
CA ARG A 133 -1.50 23.59 -13.56
C ARG A 133 -0.06 23.92 -13.16
N TYR A 134 0.56 24.82 -13.93
CA TYR A 134 1.99 25.16 -13.97
C TYR A 134 2.83 24.17 -14.81
N GLY A 135 3.44 24.52 -15.94
CA GLY A 135 3.46 25.76 -16.71
C GLY A 135 4.22 25.51 -18.02
N ARG A 136 3.66 25.95 -19.15
CA ARG A 136 4.46 26.15 -20.38
C ARG A 136 4.98 27.60 -20.36
N PRO A 137 6.29 27.85 -20.47
CA PRO A 137 6.79 29.19 -20.67
C PRO A 137 6.48 29.62 -22.11
N ARG A 138 5.49 30.51 -22.31
CA ARG A 138 5.36 31.22 -23.58
C ARG A 138 6.21 32.47 -23.53
N GLY A 139 7.25 32.45 -24.36
CA GLY A 139 8.26 33.46 -24.47
C GLY A 139 7.72 34.85 -24.79
N ARG A 140 8.51 35.83 -24.33
CA ARG A 140 8.52 37.22 -24.74
C ARG A 140 8.39 37.36 -26.27
N ARG A 141 7.42 38.15 -26.72
CA ARG A 141 7.62 39.03 -27.89
C ARG A 141 7.27 40.46 -27.47
N ARG A 142 8.32 41.26 -27.26
CA ARG A 142 8.25 42.72 -27.31
C ARG A 142 7.96 43.13 -28.76
N GLY A 143 7.14 44.17 -28.91
CA GLY A 143 6.60 44.61 -30.18
C GLY A 143 7.59 45.25 -31.13
N ARG A 144 7.11 45.46 -32.36
CA ARG A 144 7.63 46.49 -33.26
C ARG A 144 6.46 47.10 -34.02
N SER A 145 6.37 48.40 -33.87
CA SER A 145 5.51 49.37 -34.53
C SER A 145 5.97 49.67 -35.97
N ARG A 146 5.11 50.44 -36.68
CA ARG A 146 5.18 51.05 -38.03
C ARG A 146 4.33 50.28 -39.05
N GLY A 147 3.32 50.85 -39.71
CA GLY A 147 3.05 52.24 -40.04
C GLY A 147 3.40 52.50 -41.51
N ARG A 148 2.39 52.41 -42.38
CA ARG A 148 2.09 53.29 -43.52
C ARG A 148 0.83 52.80 -44.21
#